data_AF-A0A7T5EL42-F1
#
_entry.id   AF-A0A7T5EL42-F1
#
_cell.length_a   1.000
_cell.length_b   1.000
_cell.length_c   1.000
_cell.angle_alpha   90.00
_cell.angle_beta   90.00
_cell.angle_gamma   90.00
#
_symmetry.space_group_name_H-M   'P 1'
#
loop_
_entity.id
_entity.type
_entity.pdbx_description
1 polymer ?
#
loop_
_entity_poly.entity_id
_entity_poly.type
_entity_poly.pdbx_seq_one_letter_code
_entity_poly.pdbx_strand_id
1 'polypeptide(L)'
;MGKKLTEERGTMTMTALFFLICMGGLLSILLVLGQVNLANMRVQQTADIISKGARAAGAWEYWDHNGEKQTRLFATKQDALRYEADIVRGAREEAELLWRFNSPAIEKQAESVLVIHQRGERKQLYGQGIYHVEIEAKQKLPHFWGEAKGRFSRVSQSGVYDF
;
A
#
# COMPACT_ATOMS: atom_id res chain seq x y z
N MET A 1 -34.91 0.79 55.36
CA MET A 1 -35.08 0.02 54.10
C MET A 1 -34.85 0.87 52.86
N GLY A 2 -35.36 2.11 52.79
CA GLY A 2 -35.14 3.03 51.65
C GLY A 2 -33.68 3.40 51.35
N LYS A 3 -32.84 3.68 52.37
CA LYS A 3 -31.43 4.08 52.16
C LYS A 3 -30.56 3.03 51.44
N LYS A 4 -30.70 1.74 51.80
CA LYS A 4 -29.96 0.64 51.14
C LYS A 4 -30.33 0.49 49.66
N LEU A 5 -31.61 0.61 49.33
CA LEU A 5 -32.09 0.55 47.95
C LEU A 5 -31.56 1.72 47.10
N THR A 6 -31.38 2.91 47.67
CA THR A 6 -30.81 4.06 46.97
C THR A 6 -29.29 3.93 46.78
N GLU A 7 -28.57 3.41 47.78
CA GLU A 7 -27.12 3.12 47.66
C GLU A 7 -26.85 1.99 46.65
N GLU A 8 -27.64 0.92 46.66
CA GLU A 8 -27.53 -0.17 45.67
C GLU A 8 -27.83 0.32 44.25
N ARG A 9 -28.87 1.14 44.07
CA ARG A 9 -29.16 1.79 42.77
C ARG A 9 -28.04 2.73 42.33
N GLY A 10 -27.52 3.55 43.24
CA GLY A 10 -26.39 4.45 42.97
C GLY A 10 -25.12 3.69 42.54
N THR A 11 -24.83 2.59 43.25
CA THR A 11 -23.70 1.71 42.95
C THR A 11 -23.88 1.01 41.60
N MET A 12 -25.09 0.52 41.31
CA MET A 12 -25.44 -0.10 40.02
C MET A 12 -25.37 0.90 38.86
N THR A 13 -25.79 2.16 39.06
CA THR A 13 -25.64 3.20 38.03
C THR A 13 -24.19 3.57 37.78
N MET A 14 -23.36 3.65 38.82
CA MET A 14 -21.93 3.93 38.68
C MET A 14 -21.18 2.81 37.99
N THR A 15 -21.47 1.54 38.30
CA THR A 15 -20.86 0.40 37.62
C THR A 15 -21.32 0.29 36.17
N ALA A 16 -22.59 0.57 35.86
CA ALA A 16 -23.08 0.64 34.49
C ALA A 16 -22.41 1.75 33.67
N LEU A 17 -22.27 2.95 34.24
CA LEU A 17 -21.52 4.06 33.63
C LEU A 17 -20.07 3.69 33.38
N PHE A 18 -19.40 3.08 34.36
CA PHE A 18 -18.03 2.60 34.21
C PHE A 18 -17.92 1.57 33.07
N PHE A 19 -18.83 0.59 33.01
CA PHE A 19 -18.85 -0.40 31.94
C PHE A 19 -19.05 0.23 30.56
N LEU A 20 -19.97 1.19 30.43
CA LEU A 20 -20.20 1.91 29.18
C LEU A 20 -18.97 2.72 28.74
N ILE A 21 -18.27 3.36 29.68
CA ILE A 21 -17.01 4.07 29.41
C ILE A 21 -15.94 3.10 28.92
N CYS A 22 -15.76 1.96 29.59
CA CYS A 22 -14.81 0.94 29.17
C CYS A 22 -15.12 0.38 27.79
N MET A 23 -16.40 0.09 27.52
CA MET A 23 -16.86 -0.41 26.23
C MET A 23 -16.66 0.62 25.12
N GLY A 24 -17.00 1.89 25.37
CA GLY A 24 -16.76 2.99 24.43
C GLY A 24 -15.27 3.19 24.15
N GLY A 25 -14.43 3.10 25.19
CA GLY A 25 -12.98 3.14 25.05
C GLY A 25 -12.44 2.00 24.18
N LEU A 26 -12.88 0.76 24.43
CA LEU A 26 -12.47 -0.41 23.65
C LEU A 26 -12.89 -0.26 22.17
N LEU A 27 -14.13 0.14 21.91
CA LEU A 27 -14.62 0.39 20.55
C LEU A 27 -13.82 1.47 19.83
N SER A 28 -13.47 2.56 20.53
CA SER A 28 -12.60 3.60 19.96
C SER A 28 -11.23 3.05 19.56
N ILE A 29 -10.62 2.18 20.38
CA ILE A 29 -9.32 1.57 20.05
C ILE A 29 -9.46 0.66 18.81
N LEU A 30 -10.50 -0.17 18.77
CA LEU A 30 -10.74 -1.08 17.64
C LEU A 30 -10.97 -0.32 16.33
N LEU A 31 -11.69 0.80 16.36
CA LEU A 31 -11.90 1.65 15.19
C LEU A 31 -10.58 2.24 14.67
N VAL A 32 -9.72 2.73 15.56
CA VAL A 32 -8.41 3.26 15.18
C VAL A 32 -7.53 2.16 14.57
N LEU A 33 -7.48 0.97 15.18
CA LEU A 33 -6.76 -0.17 14.63
C LEU A 33 -7.30 -0.59 13.24
N GLY A 34 -8.63 -0.57 13.07
CA GLY A 34 -9.27 -0.82 11.79
C GLY A 34 -8.87 0.18 10.71
N GLN A 35 -8.85 1.48 11.03
CA GLN A 35 -8.42 2.53 10.10
C GLN A 35 -6.94 2.38 9.72
N VAL A 36 -6.05 2.10 10.68
CA VAL A 36 -4.62 1.85 10.45
C VAL A 36 -4.43 0.66 9.51
N ASN A 37 -5.14 -0.44 9.75
CA ASN A 37 -5.04 -1.63 8.92
C ASN A 37 -5.56 -1.38 7.50
N LEU A 38 -6.68 -0.66 7.36
CA LEU A 38 -7.24 -0.32 6.05
C LEU A 38 -6.29 0.57 5.24
N ALA A 39 -5.73 1.61 5.87
CA ALA A 39 -4.74 2.50 5.25
C ALA A 39 -3.52 1.71 4.76
N ASN A 40 -2.99 0.86 5.63
CA ASN A 40 -1.89 -0.03 5.33
C ASN A 40 -2.19 -0.95 4.13
N MET A 41 -3.35 -1.62 4.13
CA MET A 41 -3.76 -2.52 3.04
C MET A 41 -3.90 -1.78 1.71
N ARG A 42 -4.45 -0.56 1.70
CA ARG A 42 -4.58 0.24 0.46
C ARG A 42 -3.23 0.61 -0.14
N VAL A 43 -2.28 1.02 0.71
CA VAL A 43 -0.91 1.34 0.26
C VAL A 43 -0.23 0.07 -0.30
N GLN A 44 -0.37 -1.06 0.39
CA GLN A 44 0.15 -2.35 -0.06
C GLN A 44 -0.46 -2.78 -1.41
N GLN A 45 -1.79 -2.78 -1.52
CA GLN A 45 -2.50 -3.17 -2.75
C GLN A 45 -2.10 -2.29 -3.93
N THR A 46 -1.96 -0.98 -3.70
CA THR A 46 -1.53 -0.04 -4.75
C THR A 46 -0.09 -0.32 -5.19
N ALA A 47 0.82 -0.59 -4.24
CA ALA A 47 2.18 -0.98 -4.55
C ALA A 47 2.22 -2.29 -5.36
N ASP A 48 1.40 -3.27 -4.99
CA ASP A 48 1.33 -4.57 -5.68
C ASP A 48 0.75 -4.45 -7.09
N ILE A 49 -0.31 -3.65 -7.28
CA ILE A 49 -0.91 -3.39 -8.60
C ILE A 49 0.13 -2.73 -9.51
N ILE A 50 0.81 -1.69 -9.01
CA ILE A 50 1.81 -0.96 -9.78
C ILE A 50 2.99 -1.88 -10.12
N SER A 51 3.51 -2.62 -9.14
CA SER A 51 4.66 -3.49 -9.35
C SER A 51 4.37 -4.59 -10.38
N LYS A 52 3.25 -5.28 -10.23
CA LYS A 52 2.87 -6.39 -11.11
C LYS A 52 2.45 -5.90 -12.50
N GLY A 53 1.66 -4.83 -12.57
CA GLY A 53 1.22 -4.26 -13.83
C GLY A 53 2.37 -3.67 -14.64
N ALA A 54 3.27 -2.94 -13.99
CA ALA A 54 4.50 -2.44 -14.61
C ALA A 54 5.36 -3.57 -15.18
N ARG A 55 5.57 -4.64 -14.40
CA ARG A 55 6.31 -5.81 -14.88
C ARG A 55 5.60 -6.44 -16.08
N ALA A 56 4.30 -6.69 -15.99
CA ALA A 56 3.55 -7.34 -17.05
C ALA A 56 3.58 -6.55 -18.36
N ALA A 57 3.48 -5.22 -18.31
CA ALA A 57 3.53 -4.39 -19.50
C ALA A 57 4.93 -4.30 -20.12
N GLY A 58 5.97 -4.14 -19.30
CA GLY A 58 7.33 -3.93 -19.79
C GLY A 58 8.14 -5.20 -20.02
N ALA A 59 7.62 -6.38 -19.67
CA ALA A 59 8.35 -7.64 -19.80
C ALA A 59 8.32 -8.14 -21.23
N TRP A 60 9.50 -8.51 -21.71
CA TRP A 60 9.67 -9.17 -22.99
C TRP A 60 10.51 -10.43 -22.77
N GLU A 61 9.99 -11.55 -23.25
CA GLU A 61 10.63 -12.85 -23.18
C GLU A 61 11.25 -13.16 -24.53
N TYR A 62 12.53 -13.52 -24.54
CA TYR A 62 13.26 -13.87 -25.75
C TYR A 62 14.15 -15.08 -25.48
N TRP A 63 14.49 -15.80 -26.56
CA TRP A 63 15.45 -16.89 -26.51
C TRP A 63 16.84 -16.34 -26.78
N ASP A 64 17.79 -16.65 -25.90
CA ASP A 64 19.18 -16.30 -26.13
C ASP A 64 19.86 -17.28 -27.09
N HIS A 65 21.14 -17.03 -27.37
CA HIS A 65 21.91 -17.83 -28.32
C HIS A 65 22.21 -19.25 -27.82
N ASN A 66 22.03 -19.50 -26.52
CA ASN A 66 22.18 -20.81 -25.89
C ASN A 66 20.85 -21.58 -25.86
N GLY A 67 19.76 -20.99 -26.35
CA GLY A 67 18.43 -21.57 -26.29
C GLY A 67 17.81 -21.48 -24.89
N GLU A 68 18.29 -20.58 -24.03
CA GLU A 68 17.65 -20.30 -22.74
C GLU A 68 16.64 -19.16 -22.87
N LYS A 69 15.52 -19.30 -22.16
CA LYS A 69 14.47 -18.27 -22.12
C LYS A 69 14.88 -17.17 -21.15
N GLN A 70 15.18 -16.00 -21.69
CA GLN A 70 15.50 -14.81 -20.90
C GLN A 70 14.27 -13.89 -20.81
N THR A 71 14.14 -13.21 -19.68
CA THR A 71 13.12 -12.15 -19.50
C THR A 71 13.82 -10.83 -19.25
N ARG A 72 13.49 -9.82 -20.05
CA ARG A 72 13.98 -8.46 -19.85
C ARG A 72 12.82 -7.51 -19.66
N LEU A 73 13.00 -6.54 -18.76
CA LEU A 73 12.04 -5.47 -18.56
C LEU A 73 12.55 -4.20 -19.25
N PHE A 74 11.69 -3.55 -20.03
CA PHE A 74 11.96 -2.26 -20.62
C PHE A 74 11.26 -1.16 -19.85
N ALA A 75 11.98 -0.06 -19.56
CA ALA A 75 11.42 1.07 -18.82
C ALA A 75 10.39 1.82 -19.67
N THR A 76 10.72 2.10 -20.94
CA THR A 76 9.87 2.83 -21.88
C THR A 76 9.63 2.03 -23.15
N LYS A 77 8.56 2.36 -23.89
CA LYS A 77 8.35 1.78 -25.23
C LYS A 77 9.49 2.12 -26.19
N GLN A 78 10.04 3.33 -26.09
CA GLN A 78 11.18 3.75 -26.92
C GLN A 78 12.41 2.89 -26.68
N ASP A 79 12.68 2.49 -25.44
CA ASP A 79 13.77 1.57 -25.13
C ASP A 79 13.54 0.20 -25.77
N ALA A 80 12.32 -0.32 -25.70
CA ALA A 80 11.96 -1.61 -26.28
C ALA A 80 12.11 -1.65 -27.81
N LEU A 81 11.75 -0.56 -28.50
CA LEU A 81 11.90 -0.45 -29.96
C LEU A 81 13.36 -0.61 -30.41
N ARG A 82 14.34 -0.18 -29.60
CA ARG A 82 15.77 -0.37 -29.90
C ARG A 82 16.22 -1.83 -29.87
N TYR A 83 15.42 -2.69 -29.24
CA TYR A 83 15.67 -4.12 -29.13
C TYR A 83 14.65 -4.94 -29.93
N GLU A 84 13.87 -4.29 -30.80
CA GLU A 84 12.81 -4.93 -31.60
C GLU A 84 11.81 -5.72 -30.73
N ALA A 85 11.67 -5.33 -29.46
CA ALA A 85 10.78 -5.97 -28.52
C ALA A 85 9.33 -5.53 -28.77
N ASP A 86 8.45 -6.51 -28.91
CA ASP A 86 7.01 -6.27 -29.10
C ASP A 86 6.32 -6.06 -27.75
N ILE A 87 6.32 -4.81 -27.29
CA ILE A 87 5.56 -4.39 -26.12
C ILE A 87 4.68 -3.17 -26.44
N VAL A 88 3.52 -3.12 -25.81
CA VAL A 88 2.59 -1.98 -25.97
C VAL A 88 3.12 -0.73 -25.26
N ARG A 89 3.72 -0.92 -24.08
CA ARG A 89 4.16 0.15 -23.17
C ARG A 89 5.29 -0.34 -22.26
N GLY A 90 6.24 0.53 -21.92
CA GLY A 90 7.29 0.20 -20.96
C GLY A 90 6.79 0.14 -19.52
N ALA A 91 7.55 -0.54 -18.66
CA ALA A 91 7.20 -0.72 -17.26
C ALA A 91 7.08 0.60 -16.48
N ARG A 92 7.94 1.59 -16.75
CA ARG A 92 7.87 2.90 -16.09
C ARG A 92 6.61 3.64 -16.50
N GLU A 93 6.31 3.66 -17.79
CA GLU A 93 5.13 4.30 -18.36
C GLU A 93 3.83 3.68 -17.83
N GLU A 94 3.77 2.35 -17.72
CA GLU A 94 2.63 1.65 -17.13
C GLU A 94 2.50 1.96 -15.64
N ALA A 95 3.60 1.97 -14.90
CA ALA A 95 3.59 2.27 -13.48
C ALA A 95 3.06 3.68 -13.17
N GLU A 96 3.38 4.67 -14.01
CA GLU A 96 2.86 6.04 -13.89
C GLU A 96 1.35 6.09 -14.12
N LEU A 97 0.87 5.35 -15.13
CA LEU A 97 -0.54 5.26 -15.43
C LEU A 97 -1.32 4.57 -14.30
N LEU A 98 -0.81 3.44 -13.80
CA LEU A 98 -1.40 2.73 -12.67
C LEU A 98 -1.37 3.57 -11.39
N TRP A 99 -0.28 4.32 -11.16
CA TRP A 99 -0.25 5.29 -10.06
C TRP A 99 -1.35 6.33 -10.20
N ARG A 100 -1.48 6.99 -11.36
CA ARG A 100 -2.50 8.02 -11.58
C ARG A 100 -3.93 7.52 -11.36
N PHE A 101 -4.21 6.26 -11.68
CA PHE A 101 -5.54 5.68 -11.46
C PHE A 101 -5.81 5.28 -10.00
N ASN A 102 -4.77 4.94 -9.23
CA ASN A 102 -4.93 4.44 -7.86
C ASN A 102 -4.57 5.48 -6.77
N SER A 103 -3.80 6.52 -7.11
CA SER A 103 -3.37 7.56 -6.17
C SER A 103 -4.53 8.27 -5.47
N PRO A 104 -5.70 8.54 -6.10
CA PRO A 104 -6.79 9.23 -5.42
C PRO A 104 -7.32 8.46 -4.19
N ALA A 105 -7.20 7.13 -4.15
CA ALA A 105 -7.63 6.33 -3.01
C ALA A 105 -6.70 6.49 -1.79
N ILE A 106 -5.44 6.87 -2.02
CA ILE A 106 -4.43 7.11 -0.97
C ILE A 106 -4.37 8.60 -0.63
N GLU A 107 -4.33 9.47 -1.65
CA GLU A 107 -4.17 10.92 -1.53
C GLU A 107 -5.33 11.58 -0.79
N LYS A 108 -6.58 11.12 -0.99
CA LYS A 108 -7.76 11.66 -0.27
C LYS A 108 -7.64 11.60 1.25
N GLN A 109 -6.83 10.68 1.78
CA GLN A 109 -6.65 10.46 3.21
C GLN A 109 -5.22 10.80 3.69
N ALA A 110 -4.34 11.22 2.76
CA ALA A 110 -2.94 11.48 3.04
C ALA A 110 -2.63 12.99 3.00
N GLU A 111 -1.86 13.43 4.00
CA GLU A 111 -1.21 14.74 4.04
C GLU A 111 -0.10 14.82 2.98
N SER A 112 0.60 13.71 2.74
CA SER A 112 1.60 13.60 1.66
C SER A 112 1.73 12.16 1.20
N VAL A 113 1.96 11.96 -0.10
CA VAL A 113 2.33 10.66 -0.67
C VAL A 113 3.60 10.78 -1.50
N LEU A 114 4.54 9.88 -1.29
CA LEU A 114 5.77 9.75 -2.06
C LEU A 114 5.79 8.37 -2.71
N VAL A 115 6.04 8.34 -4.01
CA VAL A 115 6.19 7.10 -4.78
C VAL A 115 7.57 7.06 -5.39
N ILE A 116 8.31 5.99 -5.10
CA ILE A 116 9.67 5.79 -5.58
C ILE A 116 9.68 4.53 -6.46
N HIS A 117 9.90 4.73 -7.75
CA HIS A 117 10.06 3.64 -8.69
C HIS A 117 11.52 3.15 -8.70
N GLN A 118 11.70 1.84 -8.79
CA GLN A 118 12.98 1.15 -9.00
C GLN A 118 14.12 1.50 -8.02
N ARG A 119 13.84 1.61 -6.71
CA ARG A 119 14.82 2.01 -5.68
C ARG A 119 15.70 3.21 -6.12
N GLY A 120 15.09 4.22 -6.75
CA GLY A 120 15.83 5.36 -7.33
C GLY A 120 16.43 5.06 -8.72
N GLU A 121 15.73 4.27 -9.53
CA GLU A 121 16.01 3.97 -10.95
C GLU A 121 17.34 3.24 -11.26
N ARG A 122 17.65 2.18 -10.50
CA ARG A 122 18.74 1.26 -10.87
C ARG A 122 18.39 0.49 -12.15
N LYS A 123 19.01 0.86 -13.28
CA LYS A 123 18.85 0.20 -14.59
C LYS A 123 19.08 -1.32 -14.57
N GLN A 124 19.91 -1.82 -13.65
CA GLN A 124 20.21 -3.25 -13.50
C GLN A 124 18.96 -4.08 -13.16
N LEU A 125 18.01 -3.54 -12.39
CA LEU A 125 16.79 -4.26 -12.01
C LEU A 125 15.91 -4.57 -13.23
N TYR A 126 15.81 -3.61 -14.16
CA TYR A 126 15.13 -3.82 -15.43
C TYR A 126 15.77 -4.95 -16.27
N GLY A 127 17.10 -5.03 -16.26
CA GLY A 127 17.85 -6.11 -16.91
C GLY A 127 17.55 -7.50 -16.32
N GLN A 128 17.26 -7.58 -15.02
CA GLN A 128 16.87 -8.81 -14.32
C GLN A 128 15.36 -9.10 -14.41
N GLY A 129 14.61 -8.29 -15.17
CA GLY A 129 13.16 -8.37 -15.22
C GLY A 129 12.45 -7.79 -13.99
N ILE A 130 13.17 -7.35 -12.95
CA ILE A 130 12.59 -6.97 -11.67
C ILE A 130 12.02 -5.55 -11.71
N TYR A 131 10.79 -5.39 -11.23
CA TYR A 131 10.19 -4.09 -10.98
C TYR A 131 9.95 -3.86 -9.49
N HIS A 132 10.54 -2.79 -8.96
CA HIS A 132 10.37 -2.38 -7.56
C HIS A 132 9.60 -1.06 -7.47
N VAL A 133 8.72 -0.94 -6.49
CA VAL A 133 8.07 0.33 -6.13
C VAL A 133 7.99 0.45 -4.62
N GLU A 134 8.23 1.65 -4.11
CA GLU A 134 7.96 2.03 -2.73
C GLU A 134 6.92 3.14 -2.71
N ILE A 135 5.91 3.00 -1.85
CA ILE A 135 4.88 4.01 -1.62
C ILE A 135 4.91 4.37 -0.15
N GLU A 136 5.14 5.63 0.14
CA GLU A 136 5.06 6.20 1.47
C GLU A 136 3.89 7.19 1.55
N ALA A 137 2.93 6.93 2.42
CA ALA A 137 1.81 7.81 2.71
C ALA A 137 1.85 8.29 4.17
N LYS A 138 1.76 9.60 4.39
CA LYS A 138 1.51 10.19 5.71
C LYS A 138 0.04 10.54 5.79
N GLN A 139 -0.69 9.94 6.72
CA GLN A 139 -2.14 10.11 6.85
C GLN A 139 -2.53 10.63 8.23
N LYS A 140 -3.64 11.36 8.27
CA LYS A 140 -4.30 11.76 9.51
C LYS A 140 -5.41 10.75 9.81
N LEU A 141 -5.33 10.14 10.97
CA LEU A 141 -6.26 9.12 11.45
C LEU A 141 -7.16 9.75 12.51
N PRO A 142 -8.43 10.05 12.19
CA PRO A 142 -9.35 10.62 13.15
C PRO A 142 -9.72 9.57 14.20
N HIS A 143 -9.58 9.94 15.47
CA HIS A 143 -10.03 9.16 16.61
C HIS A 143 -10.92 10.00 17.52
N PHE A 144 -11.53 9.36 18.52
CA PHE A 144 -12.48 10.02 19.41
C PHE A 144 -11.92 11.26 20.15
N TRP A 145 -10.60 11.35 20.29
CA TRP A 145 -9.89 12.38 21.06
C TRP A 145 -9.11 13.37 20.18
N GLY A 146 -9.21 13.28 18.85
CA GLY A 146 -8.46 14.16 17.93
C GLY A 146 -7.98 13.46 16.66
N GLU A 147 -6.81 13.86 16.17
CA GLU A 147 -6.16 13.30 15.00
C GLU A 147 -4.80 12.72 15.36
N ALA A 148 -4.55 11.47 14.96
CA ALA A 148 -3.23 10.86 15.03
C ALA A 148 -2.55 10.93 13.64
N LYS A 149 -1.25 11.23 13.60
CA LYS A 149 -0.48 11.15 12.34
C LYS A 149 0.13 9.75 12.20
N GLY A 150 -0.24 9.03 11.14
CA GLY A 150 0.32 7.74 10.79
C GLY A 150 1.22 7.84 9.56
N ARG A 151 2.38 7.19 9.58
CA ARG A 151 3.25 7.02 8.40
C ARG A 151 3.20 5.57 7.95
N PHE A 152 2.83 5.35 6.69
CA PHE A 152 2.71 4.04 6.08
C PHE A 152 3.70 3.97 4.92
N SER A 153 4.71 3.11 4.99
CA SER A 153 5.60 2.82 3.85
C SER A 153 5.45 1.35 3.46
N ARG A 154 5.21 1.09 2.18
CA ARG A 154 5.20 -0.26 1.62
C ARG A 154 6.05 -0.36 0.38
N VAL A 155 6.74 -1.48 0.30
CA VAL A 155 7.58 -1.87 -0.82
C VAL A 155 6.94 -3.07 -1.48
N SER A 156 6.83 -3.02 -2.80
CA SER A 156 6.44 -4.16 -3.62
C SER A 156 7.48 -4.40 -4.71
N GLN A 157 7.82 -5.67 -4.90
CA GLN A 157 8.76 -6.12 -5.91
C GLN A 157 8.14 -7.27 -6.70
N SER A 158 8.21 -7.17 -8.02
CA SER A 158 7.76 -8.20 -8.94
C SER A 158 8.94 -8.68 -9.77
N GLY A 159 9.28 -9.96 -9.62
CA GLY A 159 10.27 -10.65 -10.42
C GLY A 159 10.88 -11.86 -9.74
N VAL A 160 11.58 -12.68 -10.53
CA VAL A 160 11.95 -14.03 -10.13
C VAL A 160 13.18 -13.98 -9.22
N TYR A 161 13.00 -14.54 -8.01
CA TYR A 161 14.03 -15.29 -7.31
C TYR A 161 14.05 -16.66 -7.97
N ASP A 162 15.11 -16.98 -8.70
CA ASP A 162 15.41 -18.38 -9.02
C ASP A 162 16.21 -18.93 -7.83
N PHE A 163 15.63 -19.93 -7.16
CA PHE A 163 16.37 -20.86 -6.30
C PHE A 163 16.93 -21.98 -7.16
#